data_AF-A0A1J4Y102-F1
#
_entry.id   AF-A0A1J4Y102-F1
#
_cell.length_a   1.000
_cell.length_b   1.000
_cell.length_c   1.000
_cell.angle_alpha   90.00
_cell.angle_beta   90.00
_cell.angle_gamma   90.00
#
_symmetry.space_group_name_H-M   'P 1'
#
loop_
_entity.id
_entity.type
_entity.pdbx_description
1 polymer ?
#
loop_
_entity_poly.entity_id
_entity_poly.type
_entity_poly.pdbx_seq_one_letter_code
_entity_poly.pdbx_strand_id
1 'polypeptide(L)'
;MDTAQTENYKYYSNYIDHSMTTIQLSTDAKALLGSFGTKDDTYEDIVRRVCAMAAKEQLRQFLMGSENTITLEEARHRHDATWSS
;
A
#
# COMPACT_ATOMS: atom_id res chain seq x y z
N MET A 1 16.75 2.63 -25.45
CA MET A 1 16.22 3.07 -24.15
C MET A 1 17.33 3.83 -23.46
N ASP A 2 17.08 5.11 -23.21
CA ASP A 2 18.09 6.12 -22.89
C ASP A 2 18.55 5.99 -21.42
N THR A 3 19.83 5.67 -21.24
CA THR A 3 20.51 5.44 -19.95
C THR A 3 20.39 6.64 -19.01
N ALA A 4 20.22 7.85 -19.54
CA ALA A 4 20.08 9.08 -18.77
C ALA A 4 18.81 9.11 -17.90
N GLN A 5 17.70 8.50 -18.34
CA GLN A 5 16.47 8.47 -17.53
C GLN A 5 16.57 7.47 -16.37
N THR A 6 17.30 6.38 -16.57
CA THR A 6 17.49 5.33 -15.55
C THR A 6 18.39 5.79 -14.41
N GLU A 7 19.40 6.61 -14.71
CA GLU A 7 20.31 7.18 -13.70
C GLU A 7 19.60 8.24 -12.84
N ASN A 8 18.74 9.07 -13.45
CA ASN A 8 17.99 10.10 -12.74
C ASN A 8 17.00 9.51 -11.73
N TYR A 9 16.32 8.42 -12.09
CA TYR A 9 15.42 7.70 -11.16
C TYR A 9 16.18 7.15 -9.93
N LYS A 10 17.38 6.59 -10.13
CA LYS A 10 18.23 6.09 -9.03
C LYS A 10 18.69 7.22 -8.10
N TYR A 11 18.95 8.41 -8.63
CA TYR A 11 19.41 9.55 -7.84
C TYR A 11 18.34 10.03 -6.84
N TYR A 12 17.09 10.16 -7.26
CA TYR A 12 15.99 10.60 -6.37
C TYR A 12 15.51 9.50 -5.41
N SER A 13 15.65 8.23 -5.78
CA SER A 13 15.31 7.10 -4.90
C SER A 13 16.14 7.09 -3.60
N ASN A 14 17.38 7.59 -3.63
CA ASN A 14 18.31 7.51 -2.51
C ASN A 14 18.10 8.59 -1.43
N TYR A 15 17.31 9.64 -1.71
CA TYR A 15 17.05 10.71 -0.75
C TYR A 15 15.89 10.41 0.22
N ILE A 16 15.12 9.36 -0.03
CA ILE A 16 13.93 9.02 0.76
C ILE A 16 14.30 8.16 1.99
N ASP A 17 15.43 7.44 1.93
CA ASP A 17 15.72 6.35 2.86
C ASP A 17 16.09 6.79 4.30
N HIS A 18 16.38 8.09 4.54
CA HIS A 18 16.92 8.54 5.83
C HIS A 18 16.31 9.84 6.39
N SER A 19 15.15 10.30 5.90
CA SER A 19 14.51 11.48 6.52
C SER A 19 13.84 11.10 7.85
N MET A 20 14.51 11.30 8.98
CA MET A 20 13.88 11.21 10.29
C MET A 20 12.79 12.27 10.41
N THR A 21 11.57 11.82 10.66
CA THR A 21 10.39 12.68 10.87
C THR A 21 9.83 12.45 12.26
N THR A 22 9.44 13.54 12.92
CA THR A 22 8.75 13.47 14.21
C THR A 22 7.24 13.47 13.98
N ILE A 23 6.56 12.45 14.50
CA ILE A 23 5.10 12.40 14.58
C ILE A 23 4.65 12.62 16.01
N GLN A 24 3.68 13.50 16.20
CA GLN A 24 3.04 13.73 17.50
C GLN A 24 1.85 12.78 17.65
N LEU A 25 1.75 12.13 18.81
CA LEU A 25 0.71 11.16 19.12
C LEU A 25 0.08 11.51 20.47
N SER A 26 -1.21 11.24 20.63
CA SER A 26 -1.83 11.29 21.94
C SER A 26 -1.28 10.17 22.85
N THR A 27 -1.39 10.36 24.16
CA THR A 27 -0.97 9.36 25.15
C THR A 27 -1.64 8.00 24.90
N ASP A 28 -2.93 8.02 24.57
CA ASP A 28 -3.73 6.82 24.31
C ASP A 28 -3.26 6.10 23.04
N ALA A 29 -3.00 6.85 21.96
CA ALA A 29 -2.49 6.28 20.72
C ALA A 29 -1.09 5.67 20.91
N LYS A 30 -0.24 6.32 21.71
CA LYS A 30 1.09 5.80 22.05
C LYS A 30 1.00 4.51 22.87
N ALA A 31 0.08 4.45 23.85
CA ALA A 31 -0.14 3.25 24.65
C ALA A 31 -0.68 2.09 23.79
N LEU A 32 -1.60 2.39 22.87
CA LEU A 32 -2.13 1.42 21.92
C LEU A 32 -1.05 0.91 20.96
N LEU A 33 -0.20 1.78 20.42
CA LEU A 33 0.93 1.36 19.59
C LEU A 33 1.88 0.45 20.38
N GLY A 34 2.18 0.80 21.63
CA GLY A 34 3.04 -0.02 22.49
C GLY A 34 2.50 -1.44 22.75
N SER A 35 1.18 -1.65 22.70
CA SER A 35 0.59 -2.98 22.90
C SER A 35 0.79 -3.94 21.72
N PHE A 36 1.13 -3.41 20.53
CA PHE A 36 1.45 -4.21 19.34
C PHE A 36 2.91 -4.67 19.27
N GLY A 37 3.76 -4.22 20.20
CA GLY A 37 5.18 -4.56 20.26
C GLY A 37 5.50 -5.70 21.22
N THR A 38 6.66 -6.32 21.02
CA THR A 38 7.33 -7.18 22.00
C THR A 38 8.41 -6.41 22.76
N LYS A 39 9.02 -7.01 23.78
CA LYS A 39 10.02 -6.35 24.63
C LYS A 39 11.23 -5.79 23.85
N ASP A 40 11.56 -6.42 22.72
CA ASP A 40 12.72 -6.07 21.90
C ASP A 40 12.36 -5.20 20.68
N ASP A 41 11.07 -4.94 20.43
CA ASP A 41 10.63 -4.08 19.32
C ASP A 41 10.83 -2.60 19.67
N THR A 42 11.37 -1.82 18.73
CA THR A 42 11.32 -0.35 18.83
C THR A 42 9.96 0.18 18.35
N TYR A 43 9.62 1.42 18.71
CA TYR A 43 8.41 2.06 18.17
C TYR A 43 8.44 2.17 16.65
N GLU A 44 9.62 2.34 16.04
CA GLU A 44 9.76 2.39 14.60
C GLU A 44 9.41 1.05 13.96
N ASP A 45 9.86 -0.06 14.54
CA ASP A 45 9.54 -1.41 14.06
C ASP A 45 8.03 -1.66 14.10
N ILE A 46 7.39 -1.26 15.20
CA ILE A 46 5.95 -1.39 15.39
C ILE A 46 5.19 -0.56 14.35
N VAL A 47 5.57 0.71 14.16
CA VAL A 47 4.92 1.61 13.20
C VAL A 47 5.07 1.09 11.78
N ARG A 48 6.27 0.66 11.37
CA ARG A 48 6.51 0.08 10.03
C ARG A 48 5.63 -1.16 9.80
N ARG A 49 5.52 -2.04 10.81
CA ARG A 49 4.68 -3.25 10.74
C ARG A 49 3.20 -2.91 10.60
N VAL A 50 2.70 -1.97 11.41
CA VAL A 50 1.29 -1.52 11.35
C VAL A 50 0.98 -0.89 10.00
N CYS A 51 1.84 0.00 9.49
CA CYS A 51 1.67 0.60 8.17
C CYS A 51 1.65 -0.45 7.04
N ALA A 52 2.54 -1.44 7.10
CA ALA A 52 2.58 -2.52 6.10
C ALA A 52 1.30 -3.37 6.12
N MET A 53 0.74 -3.66 7.30
CA MET A 53 -0.54 -4.37 7.42
C MET A 53 -1.71 -3.54 6.89
N ALA A 54 -1.77 -2.25 7.25
CA ALA A 54 -2.80 -1.33 6.77
C ALA A 54 -2.79 -1.21 5.24
N ALA A 55 -1.61 -1.08 4.63
CA ALA A 55 -1.46 -1.02 3.18
C ALA A 55 -1.96 -2.30 2.49
N LYS A 56 -1.65 -3.47 3.05
CA LYS A 56 -2.14 -4.76 2.54
C LYS A 56 -3.65 -4.87 2.63
N GLU A 57 -4.24 -4.46 3.75
CA GLU A 57 -5.69 -4.53 3.94
C GLU A 57 -6.42 -3.54 3.04
N GLN A 58 -5.92 -2.32 2.88
CA GLN A 58 -6.46 -1.36 1.92
C GLN A 58 -6.41 -1.91 0.49
N LEU A 59 -5.28 -2.49 0.08
CA LEU A 59 -5.14 -3.10 -1.24
C LEU A 59 -6.12 -4.27 -1.41
N ARG A 60 -6.28 -5.11 -0.39
CA ARG A 60 -7.24 -6.22 -0.41
C ARG A 60 -8.67 -5.72 -0.59
N GLN A 61 -9.09 -4.71 0.17
CA GLN A 61 -10.42 -4.11 0.04
C GLN A 61 -10.64 -3.50 -1.35
N PHE A 62 -9.62 -2.82 -1.87
CA PHE A 62 -9.67 -2.24 -3.20
C PHE A 62 -9.80 -3.30 -4.30
N LEU A 63 -9.00 -4.37 -4.24
CA LEU A 63 -9.01 -5.41 -5.27
C LEU A 63 -10.19 -6.38 -5.16
N MET A 64 -10.67 -6.65 -3.94
CA MET A 64 -11.75 -7.60 -3.68
C MET A 64 -13.12 -6.93 -3.55
N GLY A 65 -13.22 -5.62 -3.78
CA GLY A 65 -14.49 -4.91 -3.81
C GLY A 65 -15.38 -5.41 -4.94
N SER A 66 -16.50 -6.05 -4.62
CA SER A 66 -17.47 -6.57 -5.60
C SER A 66 -18.36 -5.50 -6.23
N GLU A 67 -18.20 -4.24 -5.84
CA GLU A 67 -19.10 -3.14 -6.23
C GLU A 67 -19.12 -2.87 -7.75
N ASN A 68 -18.06 -3.24 -8.48
CA ASN A 68 -17.96 -3.09 -9.94
C ASN A 68 -17.54 -4.38 -10.66
N THR A 69 -17.91 -5.54 -10.11
CA THR A 69 -17.61 -6.83 -10.76
C THR A 69 -18.80 -7.33 -11.59
N ILE A 70 -18.53 -7.86 -12.79
CA ILE A 70 -19.51 -8.58 -13.61
C ILE A 70 -19.18 -10.07 -13.63
N THR A 71 -20.17 -10.91 -13.89
CA THR A 71 -19.94 -12.35 -14.07
C THR A 71 -19.23 -12.61 -15.40
N LEU A 72 -18.58 -13.78 -15.53
CA LEU A 72 -17.96 -14.19 -16.80
C LEU A 72 -18.98 -14.33 -17.93
N GLU A 73 -20.21 -14.72 -17.61
CA GLU A 73 -21.30 -14.82 -18.57
C GLU A 73 -21.72 -13.46 -19.09
N GLU A 74 -21.89 -12.48 -18.19
CA GLU A 74 -22.18 -11.09 -18.53
C GLU A 74 -21.05 -10.49 -19.38
N ALA A 75 -19.79 -10.78 -19.04
CA ALA A 75 -18.63 -10.33 -19.80
C ALA A 75 -18.62 -10.88 -21.23
N ARG A 76 -18.92 -12.18 -21.41
CA ARG A 76 -19.02 -12.83 -22.74
C ARG A 76 -20.14 -12.21 -23.58
N HIS A 77 -21.31 -12.00 -22.97
CA HIS A 77 -22.43 -11.37 -23.66
C HIS A 77 -22.10 -9.95 -24.14
N ARG A 78 -21.44 -9.13 -23.31
CA ARG A 78 -21.01 -7.77 -23.70
C ARG A 78 -19.96 -7.78 -24.81
N HIS A 79 -19.02 -8.71 -24.76
CA HIS A 79 -18.01 -8.87 -25.80
C HIS A 79 -18.66 -9.19 -27.14
N ASP A 80 -19.55 -10.18 -27.18
CA ASP A 80 -20.20 -10.60 -28.42
C ASP A 80 -21.08 -9.50 -29.00
N ALA A 81 -21.81 -8.76 -28.15
CA ALA A 81 -22.62 -7.62 -28.56
C ALA A 81 -21.80 -6.44 -29.14
N THR A 82 -20.54 -6.29 -28.73
CA THR A 82 -19.69 -5.16 -29.15
C THR A 82 -18.82 -5.49 -30.35
N TRP A 83 -18.35 -6.73 -30.45
CA TRP A 83 -17.29 -7.13 -31.39
C TRP A 83 -17.68 -8.23 -32.37
N SER A 84 -18.88 -8.81 -32.30
CA SER A 84 -19.35 -9.82 -33.27
C SER A 84 -20.07 -9.22 -34.49
N SER A 85 -19.72 -7.98 -34.85
CA SER A 85 -20.07 -7.37 -36.16
C SER A 85 -19.01 -7.66 -37.21
#